data_AF-X1NVM1-F1
#
_entry.id   AF-X1NVM1-F1
#
_cell.length_a   1.000
_cell.length_b   1.000
_cell.length_c   1.000
_cell.angle_alpha   90.00
_cell.angle_beta   90.00
_cell.angle_gamma   90.00
#
_symmetry.space_group_name_H-M   'P 1'
#
loop_
_entity.id
_entity.type
_entity.pdbx_description
1 polymer ?
#
loop_
_entity_poly.entity_id
_entity_poly.type
_entity_poly.pdbx_seq_one_letter_code
_entity_poly.pdbx_strand_id
1 'polypeptide(L)' 'MDSTGPGGFMSTFGGTPLSCAAALAAIKVMEEEKLADRARETGDYFTRGLKELAERQKLIGNINGEGLFIV' A
#
# COMPACT_ATOMS: atom_id res chain seq x y z
N MET A 1 -21.62 -8.77 4.55
CA MET A 1 -20.73 -9.24 5.63
C MET A 1 -21.54 -9.96 6.73
N ASP A 2 -22.85 -10.17 6.51
CA ASP A 2 -23.80 -10.69 7.49
C ASP A 2 -24.06 -12.20 7.38
N SER A 3 -23.32 -12.91 6.54
CA SER A 3 -23.58 -14.33 6.24
C SER A 3 -23.05 -15.31 7.28
N THR A 4 -22.26 -14.86 8.26
CA THR A 4 -21.59 -15.74 9.23
C THR A 4 -22.39 -15.91 10.54
N GLY A 5 -23.42 -15.10 10.79
CA GLY A 5 -24.17 -15.12 12.05
C GLY A 5 -23.33 -14.71 13.28
N PRO A 6 -23.96 -14.47 14.45
CA PRO A 6 -23.23 -14.15 15.67
C PRO A 6 -22.21 -15.24 16.02
N GLY A 7 -20.93 -14.88 16.08
CA GLY A 7 -19.84 -15.81 16.41
C GLY A 7 -19.27 -16.63 15.25
N GLY A 8 -19.74 -16.46 14.02
CA GLY A 8 -19.22 -17.22 12.86
C GLY A 8 -17.82 -16.84 12.41
N PHE A 9 -17.30 -15.68 12.86
CA PHE A 9 -15.90 -15.30 12.69
C PHE A 9 -15.47 -14.41 13.85
N MET A 10 -14.49 -14.85 14.64
CA MET A 10 -13.92 -14.09 15.73
C MET A 10 -12.47 -14.52 15.96
N SER A 11 -11.62 -13.57 16.35
CA SER A 11 -10.24 -13.82 16.77
C SER A 11 -10.05 -13.20 18.15
N THR A 12 -9.36 -13.91 19.06
CA THR A 12 -9.10 -13.44 20.43
C THR A 12 -8.42 -12.07 20.47
N PHE A 13 -7.59 -11.76 19.47
CA PHE A 13 -6.92 -10.47 19.34
C PHE A 13 -7.47 -9.62 18.19
N GLY A 14 -8.58 -10.04 17.57
CA GLY A 14 -9.24 -9.29 16.51
C GLY A 14 -10.04 -8.12 17.09
N GLY A 15 -9.80 -6.91 16.59
CA GLY A 15 -10.60 -5.73 16.94
C GLY A 15 -10.48 -5.27 18.40
N THR A 16 -9.35 -5.51 19.05
CA THR A 16 -9.10 -4.97 20.40
C THR A 16 -9.12 -3.44 20.40
N PRO A 17 -9.54 -2.76 21.49
CA PRO A 17 -9.56 -1.30 21.56
C PRO A 17 -8.20 -0.65 21.22
N LEU A 18 -7.10 -1.29 21.63
CA LEU A 18 -5.75 -0.84 21.30
C LEU A 18 -5.48 -0.89 19.79
N SER A 19 -5.79 -2.02 19.15
CA SER A 19 -5.61 -2.16 17.70
C SER A 19 -6.49 -1.19 16.90
N CYS A 20 -7.73 -0.95 17.36
CA CYS A 20 -8.62 0.03 16.74
C CYS A 20 -8.06 1.46 16.86
N ALA A 21 -7.56 1.84 18.04
CA ALA A 21 -6.95 3.15 18.25
C ALA A 21 -5.70 3.35 17.36
N ALA A 22 -4.84 2.33 17.26
CA ALA A 22 -3.67 2.37 16.40
C ALA A 22 -4.05 2.45 14.91
N ALA A 23 -5.04 1.68 14.47
CA ALA A 23 -5.54 1.71 13.08
C ALA A 23 -6.11 3.08 12.72
N LEU A 24 -6.91 3.69 13.59
CA LEU A 24 -7.46 5.04 13.39
C LEU A 24 -6.34 6.08 13.29
N ALA A 25 -5.31 6.00 14.15
CA ALA A 25 -4.17 6.89 14.08
C ALA A 25 -3.38 6.72 12.77
N ALA A 26 -3.17 5.48 12.32
CA ALA A 26 -2.49 5.19 11.06
C ALA A 26 -3.27 5.74 9.84
N ILE A 27 -4.58 5.52 9.79
CA ILE A 27 -5.45 6.06 8.72
C ILE A 27 -5.39 7.59 8.72
N LYS A 28 -5.46 8.22 9.90
CA LYS A 28 -5.37 9.68 10.02
C LYS A 28 -4.06 10.22 9.42
N VAL A 29 -2.93 9.59 9.72
CA VAL A 29 -1.63 9.97 9.13
C VAL A 29 -1.63 9.77 7.61
N MET A 30 -2.18 8.66 7.12
CA MET A 30 -2.28 8.40 5.67
C MET A 30 -3.05 9.51 4.94
N GLU A 31 -4.13 10.01 5.54
CA GLU A 31 -4.95 11.09 4.99
C GLU A 31 -4.29 12.47 5.13
N GLU A 32 -3.80 12.82 6.32
CA GLU A 32 -3.19 14.13 6.61
C GLU A 32 -1.91 14.37 5.80
N GLU A 33 -1.07 13.34 5.67
CA GLU A 33 0.18 13.43 4.90
C GLU A 33 -0.01 13.10 3.40
N LYS A 34 -1.26 12.80 2.98
CA LYS A 34 -1.60 12.43 1.59
C LYS A 34 -0.71 11.32 1.04
N LEU A 35 -0.50 10.26 1.83
CA LEU A 35 0.49 9.23 1.50
C LEU A 35 0.20 8.51 0.18
N ALA A 36 -1.07 8.36 -0.20
CA ALA A 36 -1.46 7.79 -1.50
C ALA A 36 -0.99 8.65 -2.69
N ASP A 37 -1.17 9.97 -2.61
CA ASP A 37 -0.71 10.88 -3.67
C ASP A 37 0.83 10.92 -3.71
N ARG A 38 1.48 10.97 -2.55
CA ARG A 38 2.95 10.91 -2.45
C ARG A 38 3.51 9.61 -3.03
N ALA A 39 2.85 8.48 -2.79
CA ALA A 39 3.22 7.19 -3.37
C ALA A 39 3.08 7.20 -4.90
N ARG A 40 2.03 7.84 -5.45
CA ARG A 40 1.88 8.04 -6.89
C ARG A 40 3.02 8.88 -7.46
N GLU A 41 3.25 10.07 -6.91
CA GLU A 41 4.28 11.01 -7.40
C GLU A 41 5.69 10.40 -7.34
N THR A 42 6.03 9.79 -6.21
CA THR A 42 7.35 9.16 -6.01
C THR A 42 7.49 7.90 -6.86
N GLY A 43 6.42 7.13 -7.00
CA GLY A 43 6.33 5.97 -7.88
C GLY A 43 6.58 6.34 -9.34
N ASP A 44 5.90 7.35 -9.86
CA ASP A 44 6.05 7.83 -11.23
C ASP A 44 7.48 8.29 -11.53
N TYR A 45 8.11 8.97 -10.56
CA TYR A 45 9.53 9.33 -10.65
C TYR A 45 10.42 8.08 -10.72
N PHE A 46 10.21 7.11 -9.82
CA PHE A 46 11.06 5.93 -9.74
C PHE A 46 10.89 5.02 -10.97
N THR A 47 9.66 4.74 -11.39
CA THR A 47 9.36 3.96 -12.60
C THR A 47 9.96 4.59 -13.86
N ARG A 48 9.94 5.93 -13.97
CA ARG A 48 10.57 6.63 -15.09
C ARG A 48 12.08 6.39 -15.12
N GLY A 49 12.75 6.54 -13.98
CA GLY A 49 14.19 6.28 -13.88
C GLY A 49 14.56 4.82 -14.18
N LEU A 50 13.74 3.86 -13.75
CA LEU A 50 13.95 2.44 -14.09
C LEU A 50 13.79 2.18 -15.59
N LYS A 51 12.81 2.80 -16.24
CA LYS A 51 12.62 2.68 -17.70
C LYS A 51 13.80 3.27 -18.47
N GLU A 52 14.29 4.44 -18.09
CA GLU A 52 15.50 5.04 -18.67
C GLU A 52 16.74 4.17 -18.46
N LEU A 53 16.85 3.48 -17.32
CA LEU A 53 17.94 2.52 -17.07
C LEU A 53 17.80 1.26 -17.95
N ALA A 54 16.58 0.78 -18.15
CA ALA A 54 16.29 -0.39 -18.99
C ALA A 54 16.71 -0.18 -20.45
N GLU A 55 16.62 1.04 -20.97
CA GLU A 55 17.12 1.40 -22.31
C GLU A 55 18.64 1.12 -22.47
N ARG A 56 19.38 1.14 -21.36
CA ARG A 56 20.84 0.98 -21.34
C ARG A 56 21.30 -0.41 -20.88
N GLN A 57 20.41 -1.18 -20.24
CA GLN A 57 20.74 -2.45 -19.57
C GLN A 57 19.89 -3.60 -20.08
N LYS A 58 20.49 -4.49 -20.87
CA LYS A 58 19.82 -5.66 -21.47
C LYS A 58 19.32 -6.72 -20.48
N LEU A 59 19.76 -6.65 -19.22
CA LEU A 59 19.32 -7.56 -18.14
C LEU A 59 17.99 -7.15 -17.52
N ILE A 60 17.55 -5.90 -17.73
CA ILE A 60 16.28 -5.42 -17.21
C ILE A 60 15.20 -5.84 -18.19
N GLY A 61 14.26 -6.66 -17.69
CA GLY A 61 13.11 -7.12 -18.44
C GLY A 61 11.99 -6.09 -18.47
N ASN A 62 10.81 -6.50 -18.03
CA ASN A 62 9.63 -5.63 -17.97
C ASN A 62 9.54 -4.93 -16.61
N ILE A 63 9.16 -3.65 -16.60
CA ILE A 63 8.93 -2.85 -15.39
C ILE A 63 7.43 -2.58 -15.30
N ASN A 64 6.78 -3.06 -14.24
CA ASN A 64 5.36 -2.82 -13.98
C ASN A 64 5.13 -2.34 -12.54
N GLY A 65 3.94 -1.83 -12.26
CA GLY A 65 3.57 -1.41 -10.93
C GLY A 65 2.75 -0.12 -10.92
N GLU A 66 2.23 0.20 -9.74
CA GLU A 66 1.50 1.44 -9.49
C GLU A 66 1.92 2.04 -8.15
N GLY A 67 2.10 3.37 -8.14
CA GLY A 67 2.66 4.07 -6.98
C GLY A 67 4.02 3.47 -6.59
N LEU A 68 4.18 3.13 -5.31
CA LEU A 68 5.42 2.54 -4.80
C LEU A 68 5.44 1.00 -4.81
N PHE A 69 4.45 0.35 -5.43
CA PHE A 69 4.47 -1.08 -5.66
C PHE A 69 4.97 -1.37 -7.08
N ILE A 70 6.28 -1.54 -7.24
CA ILE A 70 6.96 -1.68 -8.54
C ILE A 70 7.69 -3.03 -8.59
N VAL A 71 7.60 -3.73 -9.72
CA VAL A 71 8.17 -5.06 -10.00
C VAL A 71 8.85 -5.13 -11.37
#